data_AF-A0AAW6JLS9-F1
#
_entry.id   AF-A0AAW6JLS9-F1
#
_cell.length_a   1.000
_cell.length_b   1.000
_cell.length_c   1.000
_cell.angle_alpha   90.00
_cell.angle_beta   90.00
_cell.angle_gamma   90.00
#
_symmetry.space_group_name_H-M   'P 1'
#
loop_
_entity.id
_entity.type
_entity.pdbx_description
1 polymer ?
#
loop_
_entity_poly.entity_id
_entity_poly.type
_entity_poly.pdbx_seq_one_letter_code
_entity_poly.pdbx_strand_id
1 'polypeptide(L)'
;MSTTSQADPVRLEIFKNLYQFIAEQMGIVLQNTATSVNIKERLDFSCAIFDAAGLLVANAPHIPVHLGSMSDSVRSLINDQGDNIKPGNIYLSNNPYNGGTHLPDVTAITPIFNAENQEIIFYVASRGHQADIGGITPGSMPPHSTTVTEEGIIFDNFLLVEQGEFQEITVRKLLLNHPYPSRNPDQNIADFKAQIAANTRGLQELIKMVNQYGLETVQTYMQFVQDNAEESVRRAIDVLQNGSFIYEMDSGAKIQVKVTINQENRSAKIDFTGTSAQLNSNFNAPKAVTQAAVLYVFRTLVNNNIPLNAGCLKPLEIIIPQGCMLNPIYPAAVVAGNVETSQTIVDALYGALGIMAASQGTMNNFTFGNQKYQYYETICGGSGAGIDFDGTDAVHTHMTNSRLTDPEVLETRYPVQVESFSLRPQSGGKGKHSGGNGVIRRIKFLEPMTANILSGHRRVPPFGLHGAEAGQVGRNWVQRENGTEEILSSTATVEMQPGDIFVIETPGGGGFG
;
A
#
# COMPACT_ATOMS: atom_id res chain seq x y z
N MET A 1 17.16 36.04 15.08
CA MET A 1 16.50 35.03 15.95
C MET A 1 17.38 33.80 15.92
N SER A 2 17.63 33.16 17.07
CA SER A 2 18.62 32.09 17.18
C SER A 2 18.14 30.87 16.39
N THR A 3 18.83 30.52 15.31
CA THR A 3 18.71 29.19 14.69
C THR A 3 19.13 28.18 15.75
N THR A 4 18.15 27.53 16.38
CA THR A 4 18.41 26.50 17.40
C THR A 4 19.04 25.31 16.70
N SER A 5 20.32 25.05 16.99
CA SER A 5 21.06 23.90 16.45
C SER A 5 20.68 22.56 17.10
N GLN A 6 19.85 22.59 18.15
CA GLN A 6 19.44 21.41 18.89
C GLN A 6 17.94 21.44 19.22
N ALA A 7 17.27 20.32 18.99
CA ALA A 7 15.86 20.17 19.31
C ALA A 7 15.63 20.15 20.82
N ASP A 8 14.72 20.99 21.32
CA ASP A 8 14.14 20.80 22.65
C ASP A 8 13.28 19.52 22.65
N PRO A 9 13.56 18.51 23.51
CA PRO A 9 12.85 17.22 23.48
C PRO A 9 11.34 17.35 23.72
N VAL A 10 10.91 18.31 24.55
CA VAL A 10 9.49 18.53 24.83
C VAL A 10 8.78 19.05 23.59
N ARG A 11 9.34 20.09 22.94
CA ARG A 11 8.81 20.61 21.69
C ARG A 11 8.87 19.57 20.56
N LEU A 12 9.90 18.73 20.50
CA LEU A 12 9.99 17.68 19.48
C LEU A 12 8.78 16.73 19.56
N GLU A 13 8.43 16.29 20.77
CA GLU A 13 7.25 15.44 20.97
C GLU A 13 5.94 16.19 20.65
N ILE A 14 5.84 17.49 20.99
CA ILE A 14 4.67 18.31 20.62
C ILE A 14 4.51 18.39 19.10
N PHE A 15 5.55 18.80 18.37
CA PHE A 15 5.49 18.97 16.92
C PHE A 15 5.22 17.65 16.21
N LYS A 16 5.87 16.56 16.64
CA LYS A 16 5.59 15.21 16.16
C LYS A 16 4.09 14.87 16.23
N ASN A 17 3.47 15.05 17.41
CA ASN A 17 2.05 14.77 17.60
C ASN A 17 1.16 15.73 16.80
N LEU A 18 1.54 17.00 16.67
CA LEU A 18 0.80 17.96 15.86
C LEU A 18 0.79 17.58 14.36
N TYR A 19 1.94 17.22 13.78
CA TYR A 19 1.98 16.79 12.36
C TYR A 19 1.16 15.52 12.14
N GLN A 20 1.29 14.55 13.05
CA GLN A 20 0.53 13.30 12.96
C GLN A 20 -0.98 13.56 13.07
N PHE A 21 -1.40 14.40 14.02
CA PHE A 21 -2.79 14.78 14.19
C PHE A 21 -3.36 15.48 12.95
N ILE A 22 -2.59 16.32 12.26
CA ILE A 22 -3.04 16.94 11.00
C ILE A 22 -3.31 15.86 9.94
N ALA A 23 -2.41 14.90 9.77
CA ALA A 23 -2.61 13.81 8.82
C ALA A 23 -3.85 12.95 9.18
N GLU A 24 -4.07 12.68 10.47
CA GLU A 24 -5.27 11.99 10.96
C GLU A 24 -6.56 12.79 10.69
N GLN A 25 -6.55 14.11 10.90
CA GLN A 25 -7.68 14.99 10.59
C GLN A 25 -8.02 14.97 9.10
N MET A 26 -7.01 14.94 8.22
CA MET A 26 -7.25 14.74 6.78
C MET A 26 -7.93 13.40 6.53
N GLY A 27 -7.45 12.32 7.17
CA GLY A 27 -8.02 10.98 7.03
C GLY A 27 -9.48 10.88 7.47
N ILE A 28 -9.84 11.52 8.59
CA ILE A 28 -11.22 11.59 9.09
C ILE A 28 -12.14 12.30 8.07
N VAL A 29 -11.67 13.39 7.45
CA VAL A 29 -12.44 14.07 6.39
C VAL A 29 -12.61 13.18 5.17
N LEU A 30 -11.53 12.53 4.72
CA LEU A 30 -11.58 11.62 3.57
C LEU A 30 -12.59 10.48 3.79
N GLN A 31 -12.48 9.78 4.92
CA GLN A 31 -13.40 8.70 5.28
C GLN A 31 -14.87 9.15 5.29
N ASN A 32 -15.15 10.30 5.92
CA ASN A 32 -16.54 10.75 6.10
C ASN A 32 -17.19 11.24 4.79
N THR A 33 -16.39 11.82 3.89
CA THR A 33 -16.87 12.41 2.63
C THR A 33 -16.82 11.45 1.43
N ALA A 34 -16.01 10.39 1.50
CA ALA A 34 -15.94 9.39 0.44
C ALA A 34 -17.23 8.60 0.28
N THR A 35 -17.44 8.10 -0.94
CA THR A 35 -18.66 7.37 -1.32
C THR A 35 -18.41 5.89 -1.56
N SER A 36 -17.21 5.53 -2.03
CA SER A 36 -16.82 4.14 -2.26
C SER A 36 -16.64 3.36 -0.95
N VAL A 37 -16.95 2.07 -1.01
CA VAL A 37 -16.75 1.14 0.12
C VAL A 37 -15.27 1.02 0.47
N ASN A 38 -14.38 1.06 -0.52
CA ASN A 38 -12.92 0.96 -0.33
C ASN A 38 -12.39 2.06 0.60
N ILE A 39 -12.73 3.32 0.33
CA ILE A 39 -12.24 4.43 1.15
C ILE A 39 -13.06 4.56 2.44
N LYS A 40 -14.39 4.50 2.35
CA LYS A 40 -15.28 4.80 3.48
C LYS A 40 -15.28 3.72 4.56
N GLU A 41 -15.41 2.46 4.15
CA GLU A 41 -15.63 1.33 5.07
C GLU A 41 -14.33 0.58 5.33
N ARG A 42 -13.57 0.29 4.26
CA ARG A 42 -12.32 -0.49 4.35
C ARG A 42 -11.12 0.34 4.78
N LEU A 43 -11.20 1.68 4.73
CA LEU A 43 -10.12 2.61 5.05
C LEU A 43 -8.87 2.40 4.18
N ASP A 44 -9.08 2.05 2.92
CA ASP A 44 -8.00 1.87 1.94
C ASP A 44 -7.56 3.23 1.35
N PHE A 45 -6.97 4.04 2.21
CA PHE A 45 -6.45 5.36 1.88
C PHE A 45 -5.28 5.73 2.79
N SER A 46 -4.52 6.77 2.46
CA SER A 46 -3.58 7.40 3.38
C SER A 46 -3.47 8.89 3.13
N CYS A 47 -3.27 9.64 4.22
CA CYS A 47 -3.07 11.08 4.18
C CYS A 47 -1.69 11.39 4.75
N ALA A 48 -0.97 12.32 4.13
CA ALA A 48 0.40 12.63 4.47
C ALA A 48 0.76 14.10 4.27
N ILE A 49 1.76 14.54 5.03
CA ILE A 49 2.35 15.87 5.02
C ILE A 49 3.80 15.74 4.58
N PHE A 50 4.24 16.67 3.72
CA PHE A 50 5.56 16.71 3.16
C PHE A 50 6.17 18.10 3.35
N ASP A 51 7.49 18.16 3.51
CA ASP A 51 8.23 19.41 3.48
C ASP A 51 8.29 20.00 2.05
N ALA A 52 8.91 21.18 1.92
CA ALA A 52 9.05 21.87 0.62
C ALA A 52 9.85 21.06 -0.42
N ALA A 53 10.66 20.08 -0.01
CA ALA A 53 11.40 19.19 -0.90
C ALA A 53 10.61 17.92 -1.28
N GLY A 54 9.38 17.78 -0.78
CA GLY A 54 8.53 16.62 -1.04
C GLY A 54 8.91 15.39 -0.20
N LEU A 55 9.66 15.55 0.89
CA LEU A 55 9.98 14.45 1.79
C LEU A 55 8.87 14.27 2.82
N LEU A 56 8.47 13.01 3.04
CA LEU A 56 7.46 12.66 4.03
C LEU A 56 7.89 13.12 5.44
N VAL A 57 7.01 13.87 6.11
CA VAL A 57 7.18 14.34 7.49
C VAL A 57 6.31 13.50 8.45
N ALA A 58 5.04 13.34 8.11
CA ALA A 58 4.07 12.58 8.91
C ALA A 58 2.96 12.02 8.03
N ASN A 59 2.33 10.93 8.48
CA ASN A 59 1.21 10.28 7.83
C ASN A 59 0.20 9.77 8.86
N ALA A 60 -1.04 9.57 8.42
CA ALA A 60 -2.01 8.78 9.16
C ALA A 60 -1.72 7.28 8.94
N PRO A 61 -1.68 6.45 10.01
CA PRO A 61 -1.26 5.05 9.92
C PRO A 61 -2.41 4.17 9.38
N HIS A 62 -2.60 4.20 8.07
CA HIS A 62 -3.61 3.38 7.39
C HIS A 62 -2.96 2.23 6.61
N ILE A 63 -2.31 2.50 5.46
CA ILE A 63 -1.79 1.45 4.58
C ILE A 63 -0.26 1.57 4.43
N PRO A 64 0.53 0.57 4.85
CA PRO A 64 1.99 0.65 4.84
C PRO A 64 2.65 0.85 3.46
N VAL A 65 2.05 0.35 2.37
CA VAL A 65 2.65 0.50 1.02
C VAL A 65 2.60 1.93 0.46
N HIS A 66 1.65 2.74 0.94
CA HIS A 66 1.61 4.16 0.61
C HIS A 66 2.82 4.91 1.18
N LEU A 67 3.45 4.31 2.19
CA LEU A 67 4.49 4.93 2.96
C LEU A 67 5.83 4.81 2.24
N GLY A 68 6.47 5.94 1.98
CA GLY A 68 7.63 6.03 1.08
C GLY A 68 7.24 6.28 -0.37
N SER A 69 6.27 5.54 -0.93
CA SER A 69 5.86 5.71 -2.33
C SER A 69 5.21 7.07 -2.62
N MET A 70 4.43 7.63 -1.69
CA MET A 70 3.85 8.97 -1.88
C MET A 70 4.89 10.10 -1.98
N SER A 71 6.08 9.95 -1.36
CA SER A 71 7.16 10.94 -1.52
C SER A 71 7.67 10.99 -2.96
N ASP A 72 7.70 9.84 -3.65
CA ASP A 72 8.09 9.78 -5.06
C ASP A 72 7.02 10.43 -5.96
N SER A 73 5.73 10.29 -5.64
CA SER A 73 4.68 11.00 -6.38
C SER A 73 4.80 12.52 -6.22
N VAL A 74 5.06 13.01 -5.01
CA VAL A 74 5.25 14.46 -4.76
C VAL A 74 6.50 14.97 -5.48
N ARG A 75 7.62 14.25 -5.40
CA ARG A 75 8.85 14.64 -6.10
C ARG A 75 8.72 14.55 -7.62
N SER A 76 7.97 13.57 -8.14
CA SER A 76 7.63 13.50 -9.56
C SER A 76 6.91 14.78 -10.01
N LEU A 77 5.88 15.20 -9.27
CA LEU A 77 5.17 16.45 -9.55
C LEU A 77 6.11 17.66 -9.53
N ILE A 78 6.96 17.77 -8.51
CA ILE A 78 7.94 18.88 -8.38
C ILE A 78 8.85 18.93 -9.60
N ASN A 79 9.39 17.78 -10.01
CA ASN A 79 10.34 17.69 -11.13
C ASN A 79 9.68 17.94 -12.49
N ASP A 80 8.44 17.49 -12.67
CA ASP A 80 7.69 17.62 -13.92
C ASP A 80 7.15 19.04 -14.12
N GLN A 81 6.50 19.62 -13.10
CA GLN A 81 5.83 20.90 -13.23
C GLN A 81 6.73 22.09 -12.89
N GLY A 82 7.66 21.95 -11.93
CA GLY A 82 8.56 23.03 -11.51
C GLY A 82 7.83 24.35 -11.24
N ASP A 83 8.26 25.43 -11.90
CA ASP A 83 7.70 26.78 -11.77
C ASP A 83 6.25 26.94 -12.31
N ASN A 84 5.72 25.92 -13.00
CA ASN A 84 4.33 25.91 -13.48
C ASN A 84 3.32 25.64 -12.36
N ILE A 85 3.77 25.16 -11.20
CA ILE A 85 2.88 24.95 -10.05
C ILE A 85 2.38 26.31 -9.54
N LYS A 86 1.05 26.49 -9.45
CA LYS A 86 0.41 27.73 -8.99
C LYS A 86 -0.41 27.53 -7.71
N PRO A 87 -0.59 28.59 -6.90
CA PRO A 87 -1.50 28.58 -5.77
C PRO A 87 -2.91 28.13 -6.18
N GLY A 88 -3.53 27.27 -5.37
CA GLY A 88 -4.86 26.73 -5.63
C GLY A 88 -4.89 25.54 -6.61
N ASN A 89 -3.74 25.12 -7.16
CA ASN A 89 -3.68 23.91 -7.97
C ASN A 89 -3.72 22.64 -7.12
N ILE A 90 -4.35 21.59 -7.64
CA ILE A 90 -4.32 20.23 -7.09
C ILE A 90 -4.10 19.26 -8.24
N TYR A 91 -3.24 18.27 -8.03
CA TYR A 91 -2.82 17.33 -9.08
C TYR A 91 -3.20 15.89 -8.72
N LEU A 92 -3.58 15.07 -9.71
CA LEU A 92 -3.75 13.63 -9.59
C LEU A 92 -2.53 12.89 -10.14
N SER A 93 -2.07 11.87 -9.41
CA SER A 93 -1.02 10.97 -9.85
C SER A 93 -1.27 9.54 -9.38
N ASN A 94 -1.26 8.58 -10.29
CA ASN A 94 -1.23 7.15 -10.01
C ASN A 94 -0.22 6.40 -10.90
N ASN A 95 0.54 7.11 -11.75
CA ASN A 95 1.52 6.51 -12.65
C ASN A 95 2.56 5.71 -11.83
N PRO A 96 2.61 4.36 -11.95
CA PRO A 96 3.49 3.52 -11.14
C PRO A 96 4.98 3.78 -11.38
N TYR A 97 5.31 4.30 -12.56
CA TYR A 97 6.68 4.65 -12.94
C TYR A 97 7.13 5.99 -12.34
N ASN A 98 6.20 6.75 -11.75
CA ASN A 98 6.38 8.09 -11.18
C ASN A 98 5.87 8.16 -9.72
N GLY A 99 6.08 7.09 -8.94
CA GLY A 99 5.74 7.02 -7.51
C GLY A 99 4.37 6.44 -7.18
N GLY A 100 3.56 6.10 -8.18
CA GLY A 100 2.36 5.28 -7.99
C GLY A 100 2.68 3.87 -7.50
N THR A 101 1.74 3.25 -6.80
CA THR A 101 1.82 1.86 -6.30
C THR A 101 1.21 0.88 -7.29
N HIS A 102 -0.02 1.16 -7.70
CA HIS A 102 -0.76 0.56 -8.82
C HIS A 102 -1.83 1.56 -9.26
N LEU A 103 -2.52 1.30 -10.37
CA LEU A 103 -3.46 2.30 -10.93
C LEU A 103 -4.66 2.63 -10.03
N PRO A 104 -5.26 1.69 -9.28
CA PRO A 104 -6.37 2.03 -8.39
C PRO A 104 -6.01 3.03 -7.28
N ASP A 105 -4.75 3.08 -6.86
CA ASP A 105 -4.30 4.03 -5.83
C ASP A 105 -4.02 5.40 -6.44
N VAL A 106 -5.03 6.27 -6.42
CA VAL A 106 -4.90 7.62 -6.97
C VAL A 106 -4.50 8.62 -5.90
N THR A 107 -3.42 9.36 -6.11
CA THR A 107 -2.90 10.39 -5.19
C THR A 107 -3.33 11.77 -5.63
N ALA A 108 -4.05 12.49 -4.77
CA ALA A 108 -4.28 13.93 -4.92
C ALA A 108 -3.21 14.71 -4.14
N ILE A 109 -2.48 15.60 -4.81
CA ILE A 109 -1.36 16.37 -4.24
C ILE A 109 -1.71 17.85 -4.28
N THR A 110 -1.61 18.52 -3.13
CA THR A 110 -1.90 19.95 -2.97
C THR A 110 -0.66 20.67 -2.45
N PRO A 111 0.00 21.49 -3.30
CA PRO A 111 1.06 22.40 -2.89
C PRO A 111 0.51 23.51 -1.99
N ILE A 112 1.26 23.88 -0.95
CA ILE A 112 0.89 24.93 0.00
C ILE A 112 1.89 26.07 -0.14
N PHE A 113 1.37 27.28 -0.37
CA PHE A 113 2.16 28.47 -0.63
C PHE A 113 2.23 29.39 0.59
N ASN A 114 3.36 30.07 0.73
CA ASN A 114 3.50 31.20 1.63
C ASN A 114 2.74 32.40 1.05
N ALA A 115 1.91 33.03 1.89
CA ALA A 115 1.07 34.17 1.50
C ALA A 115 1.90 35.38 1.03
N GLU A 116 3.09 35.60 1.59
CA GLU A 116 3.89 36.81 1.36
C GLU A 116 4.70 36.75 0.06
N ASN A 117 5.40 35.65 -0.18
CA ASN A 117 6.35 35.52 -1.28
C ASN A 117 5.95 34.50 -2.36
N GLN A 118 4.80 33.82 -2.20
CA GLN A 118 4.28 32.83 -3.14
C GLN A 118 5.26 31.68 -3.41
N GLU A 119 6.13 31.35 -2.44
CA GLU A 119 6.96 30.15 -2.47
C GLU A 119 6.19 28.96 -1.88
N ILE A 120 6.45 27.76 -2.41
CA ILE A 120 5.89 26.53 -1.84
C ILE A 120 6.63 26.22 -0.54
N ILE A 121 5.87 26.08 0.54
CA ILE A 121 6.40 25.81 1.87
C ILE A 121 6.17 24.38 2.35
N PHE A 122 5.11 23.73 1.86
CA PHE A 122 4.75 22.34 2.18
C PHE A 122 3.97 21.70 1.03
N TYR A 123 3.79 20.38 1.10
CA TYR A 123 2.74 19.69 0.36
C TYR A 123 1.90 18.86 1.32
N VAL A 124 0.62 18.69 0.98
CA VAL A 124 -0.23 17.65 1.56
C VAL A 124 -0.74 16.76 0.45
N ALA A 125 -0.88 15.47 0.75
CA ALA A 125 -1.45 14.54 -0.21
C ALA A 125 -2.35 13.52 0.47
N SER A 126 -3.35 13.07 -0.30
CA SER A 126 -4.19 11.94 0.04
C SER A 126 -4.16 10.94 -1.09
N ARG A 127 -3.93 9.67 -0.78
CA ARG A 127 -4.00 8.55 -1.71
C ARG A 127 -5.19 7.70 -1.32
N GLY A 128 -6.07 7.39 -2.27
CA GLY A 128 -7.27 6.60 -2.03
C GLY A 128 -7.44 5.55 -3.11
N HIS A 129 -7.77 4.32 -2.70
CA HIS A 129 -8.00 3.22 -3.62
C HIS A 129 -9.38 3.36 -4.28
N GLN A 130 -9.37 3.70 -5.57
CA GLN A 130 -10.57 3.75 -6.39
C GLN A 130 -11.16 2.34 -6.53
N ALA A 131 -12.48 2.20 -6.42
CA ALA A 131 -13.11 0.89 -6.58
C ALA A 131 -12.97 0.34 -8.01
N ASP A 132 -12.95 1.22 -9.01
CA ASP A 132 -12.67 0.92 -10.41
C ASP A 132 -12.09 2.20 -11.05
N ILE A 133 -10.97 2.08 -11.76
CA ILE A 133 -10.33 3.13 -12.56
C ILE A 133 -10.16 2.68 -14.02
N GLY A 134 -11.06 1.79 -14.46
CA GLY A 134 -11.01 1.13 -15.76
C GLY A 134 -10.25 -0.19 -15.75
N GLY A 135 -9.76 -0.60 -16.91
CA GLY A 135 -9.03 -1.86 -17.08
C GLY A 135 -9.93 -3.03 -17.53
N ILE A 136 -9.31 -4.14 -17.93
CA ILE A 136 -9.98 -5.24 -18.63
C ILE A 136 -10.98 -6.02 -17.77
N THR A 137 -10.85 -5.96 -16.44
CA THR A 137 -11.78 -6.58 -15.48
C THR A 137 -12.40 -5.53 -14.56
N PRO A 138 -13.61 -5.77 -14.02
CA PRO A 138 -14.17 -4.97 -12.94
C PRO A 138 -13.23 -4.94 -11.73
N GLY A 139 -13.15 -3.78 -11.06
CA GLY A 139 -12.35 -3.62 -9.85
C GLY A 139 -10.89 -3.21 -10.11
N SER A 140 -10.47 -3.09 -11.37
CA SER A 140 -9.13 -2.68 -11.80
C SER A 140 -7.96 -3.53 -11.23
N MET A 141 -8.26 -4.80 -10.92
CA MET A 141 -7.29 -5.80 -10.47
C MET A 141 -7.26 -7.01 -11.43
N PRO A 142 -6.96 -6.84 -12.73
CA PRO A 142 -7.02 -7.93 -13.69
C PRO A 142 -5.96 -9.00 -13.41
N PRO A 143 -6.32 -10.28 -13.23
CA PRO A 143 -5.36 -11.32 -12.84
C PRO A 143 -4.29 -11.63 -13.88
N HIS A 144 -4.56 -11.30 -15.14
CA HIS A 144 -3.77 -11.73 -16.29
C HIS A 144 -3.25 -10.57 -17.14
N SER A 145 -3.23 -9.35 -16.61
CA SER A 145 -2.61 -8.21 -17.31
C SER A 145 -1.12 -8.45 -17.53
N THR A 146 -0.65 -8.03 -18.69
CA THR A 146 0.75 -8.05 -19.12
C THR A 146 1.29 -6.64 -19.38
N THR A 147 0.39 -5.70 -19.69
CA THR A 147 0.71 -4.28 -19.84
C THR A 147 -0.09 -3.41 -18.87
N VAL A 148 0.48 -2.29 -18.43
CA VAL A 148 -0.19 -1.34 -17.53
C VAL A 148 -1.48 -0.76 -18.12
N THR A 149 -1.58 -0.67 -19.45
CA THR A 149 -2.80 -0.20 -20.14
C THR A 149 -4.00 -1.12 -19.89
N GLU A 150 -3.77 -2.42 -19.69
CA GLU A 150 -4.84 -3.37 -19.36
C GLU A 150 -5.37 -3.19 -17.93
N GLU A 151 -4.63 -2.49 -17.06
CA GLU A 151 -4.94 -2.32 -15.64
C GLU A 151 -5.86 -1.13 -15.37
N GLY A 152 -5.95 -0.17 -16.31
CA GLY A 152 -6.80 1.00 -16.17
C GLY A 152 -6.13 2.30 -16.59
N ILE A 153 -6.70 3.41 -16.09
CA ILE A 153 -6.35 4.76 -16.51
C ILE A 153 -5.16 5.29 -15.69
N ILE A 154 -4.20 5.89 -16.40
CA ILE A 154 -3.05 6.56 -15.80
C ILE A 154 -3.31 8.07 -15.73
N PHE A 155 -3.22 8.61 -14.52
CA PHE A 155 -3.02 10.03 -14.23
C PHE A 155 -1.53 10.24 -13.95
N ASP A 156 -0.89 11.06 -14.78
CA ASP A 156 0.51 11.45 -14.60
C ASP A 156 0.57 12.95 -14.35
N ASN A 157 0.61 13.33 -13.07
CA ASN A 157 0.57 14.71 -12.60
C ASN A 157 -0.55 15.55 -13.25
N PHE A 158 -1.73 14.96 -13.40
CA PHE A 158 -2.88 15.58 -14.07
C PHE A 158 -3.46 16.72 -13.23
N LEU A 159 -3.66 17.90 -13.82
CA LEU A 159 -4.24 19.06 -13.13
C LEU A 159 -5.74 18.85 -12.84
N LEU A 160 -6.06 18.52 -11.58
CA LEU A 160 -7.41 18.25 -11.11
C LEU A 160 -8.19 19.51 -10.75
N VAL A 161 -7.50 20.44 -10.10
CA VAL A 161 -8.01 21.76 -9.75
C VAL A 161 -7.02 22.78 -10.28
N GLU A 162 -7.51 23.73 -11.05
CA GLU A 162 -6.72 24.84 -11.58
C GLU A 162 -7.12 26.10 -10.84
N GLN A 163 -6.22 26.65 -10.02
CA GLN A 163 -6.44 27.90 -9.27
C GLN A 163 -7.78 27.95 -8.50
N GLY A 164 -8.18 26.83 -7.90
CA GLY A 164 -9.45 26.68 -7.16
C GLY A 164 -10.64 26.15 -7.98
N GLU A 165 -10.53 26.06 -9.31
CA GLU A 165 -11.60 25.56 -10.19
C GLU A 165 -11.42 24.06 -10.48
N PHE A 166 -12.39 23.24 -10.06
CA PHE A 166 -12.37 21.79 -10.27
C PHE A 166 -12.63 21.42 -11.73
N GLN A 167 -11.68 20.69 -12.33
CA GLN A 167 -11.65 20.36 -13.75
C GLN A 167 -12.54 19.13 -14.08
N GLU A 168 -13.81 19.14 -13.61
CA GLU A 168 -14.70 17.97 -13.67
C GLU A 168 -14.91 17.43 -15.09
N ILE A 169 -15.12 18.32 -16.07
CA ILE A 169 -15.34 17.94 -17.47
C ILE A 169 -14.09 17.22 -18.03
N THR A 170 -12.91 17.74 -17.73
CA THR A 170 -11.63 17.22 -18.23
C THR A 170 -11.32 15.85 -17.62
N VAL A 171 -11.46 15.71 -16.30
CA VAL A 171 -11.23 14.41 -15.62
C VAL A 171 -12.24 13.36 -16.09
N ARG A 172 -13.52 13.74 -16.25
CA ARG A 172 -14.56 12.83 -16.77
C ARG A 172 -14.24 12.37 -18.19
N LYS A 173 -13.78 13.27 -19.05
CA LYS A 173 -13.37 12.91 -20.41
C LYS A 173 -12.23 11.91 -20.40
N LEU A 174 -11.25 12.08 -19.52
CA LEU A 174 -10.14 11.13 -19.39
C LEU A 174 -10.61 9.75 -18.87
N LEU A 175 -11.54 9.74 -17.91
CA LEU A 175 -12.13 8.50 -17.37
C LEU A 175 -12.92 7.70 -18.43
N LEU A 176 -13.49 8.37 -19.43
CA LEU A 176 -14.30 7.76 -20.49
C LEU A 176 -13.52 7.48 -21.78
N ASN A 177 -12.44 8.21 -22.04
CA ASN A 177 -11.68 8.13 -23.29
C ASN A 177 -10.43 7.26 -23.12
N HIS A 178 -10.64 6.00 -22.75
CA HIS A 178 -9.61 4.97 -22.61
C HIS A 178 -10.10 3.67 -23.27
N PRO A 179 -9.23 2.80 -23.84
CA PRO A 179 -9.66 1.51 -24.40
C PRO A 179 -10.45 0.65 -23.40
N TYR A 180 -10.13 0.80 -22.11
CA TYR A 180 -10.84 0.18 -21.00
C TYR A 180 -11.27 1.26 -20.01
N PRO A 181 -12.38 1.97 -20.26
CA PRO A 181 -12.79 3.14 -19.49
C PRO A 181 -13.24 2.75 -18.08
N SER A 182 -13.26 3.73 -17.17
CA SER A 182 -13.86 3.53 -15.85
C SER A 182 -15.34 3.17 -15.98
N ARG A 183 -15.77 2.16 -15.22
CA ARG A 183 -17.16 1.69 -15.21
C ARG A 183 -18.07 2.61 -14.42
N ASN A 184 -17.52 3.37 -13.46
CA ASN A 184 -18.27 4.25 -12.59
C ASN A 184 -17.57 5.61 -12.37
N PRO A 185 -17.51 6.45 -13.43
CA PRO A 185 -16.83 7.75 -13.35
C PRO A 185 -17.45 8.72 -12.34
N ASP A 186 -18.75 8.59 -12.04
CA ASP A 186 -19.40 9.41 -11.02
C ASP A 186 -18.88 9.13 -9.62
N GLN A 187 -18.64 7.85 -9.29
CA GLN A 187 -17.99 7.47 -8.04
C GLN A 187 -16.54 7.95 -7.98
N ASN A 188 -15.78 7.84 -9.08
CA ASN A 188 -14.42 8.38 -9.11
C ASN A 188 -14.39 9.88 -8.82
N ILE A 189 -15.28 10.65 -9.47
CA ILE A 189 -15.37 12.09 -9.26
C ILE A 189 -15.78 12.43 -7.81
N ALA A 190 -16.70 11.67 -7.22
CA ALA A 190 -17.09 11.85 -5.83
C ALA A 190 -15.92 11.61 -4.86
N ASP A 191 -15.13 10.55 -5.09
CA ASP A 191 -13.96 10.25 -4.26
C ASP A 191 -12.81 11.24 -4.50
N PHE A 192 -12.62 11.76 -5.71
CA PHE A 192 -11.67 12.86 -5.97
C PHE A 192 -12.07 14.14 -5.23
N LYS A 193 -13.36 14.45 -5.15
CA LYS A 193 -13.87 15.57 -4.31
C LYS A 193 -13.60 15.34 -2.83
N ALA A 194 -13.73 14.10 -2.34
CA ALA A 194 -13.38 13.74 -0.97
C ALA A 194 -11.88 13.91 -0.69
N GLN A 195 -11.00 13.54 -1.62
CA GLN A 195 -9.56 13.77 -1.52
C GLN A 195 -9.20 15.27 -1.52
N ILE A 196 -9.86 16.09 -2.35
CA ILE A 196 -9.72 17.55 -2.33
C ILE A 196 -10.10 18.11 -0.96
N ALA A 197 -11.21 17.66 -0.38
CA ALA A 197 -11.66 18.08 0.95
C ALA A 197 -10.66 17.70 2.06
N ALA A 198 -10.12 16.47 1.99
CA ALA A 198 -9.09 15.99 2.91
C ALA A 198 -7.81 16.84 2.83
N ASN A 199 -7.32 17.11 1.63
CA ASN A 199 -6.13 17.95 1.43
C ASN A 199 -6.37 19.40 1.89
N THR A 200 -7.56 19.95 1.63
CA THR A 200 -7.95 21.28 2.10
C THR A 200 -7.91 21.37 3.63
N ARG A 201 -8.34 20.31 4.33
CA ARG A 201 -8.23 20.22 5.79
C ARG A 201 -6.77 20.26 6.24
N GLY A 202 -5.91 19.49 5.60
CA GLY A 202 -4.47 19.47 5.90
C GLY A 202 -3.80 20.83 5.71
N LEU A 203 -4.12 21.50 4.59
CA LEU A 203 -3.66 22.86 4.30
C LEU A 203 -4.07 23.84 5.40
N GLN A 204 -5.35 23.86 5.77
CA GLN A 204 -5.85 24.78 6.80
C GLN A 204 -5.16 24.59 8.14
N GLU A 205 -4.95 23.34 8.58
CA GLU A 205 -4.31 23.07 9.87
C GLU A 205 -2.82 23.37 9.87
N LEU A 206 -2.11 23.14 8.75
CA LEU A 206 -0.70 23.56 8.62
C LEU A 206 -0.55 25.07 8.66
N ILE A 207 -1.41 25.82 7.96
CA ILE A 207 -1.39 27.29 8.00
C ILE A 207 -1.70 27.81 9.42
N LYS A 208 -2.65 27.19 10.14
CA LYS A 208 -2.88 27.52 11.56
C LYS A 208 -1.64 27.29 12.42
N MET A 209 -0.95 26.18 12.22
CA MET A 209 0.31 25.89 12.94
C MET A 209 1.38 26.94 12.63
N VAL A 210 1.55 27.31 11.35
CA VAL A 210 2.48 28.37 10.94
C VAL A 210 2.14 29.70 11.60
N ASN A 211 0.85 30.08 11.63
CA ASN A 211 0.41 31.32 12.28
C ASN A 211 0.68 31.33 13.79
N GLN A 212 0.64 30.16 14.44
CA GLN A 212 0.84 30.04 15.88
C GLN A 212 2.32 29.99 16.28
N TYR A 213 3.16 29.25 15.52
CA TYR A 213 4.54 28.94 15.91
C TYR A 213 5.61 29.59 15.02
N GLY A 214 5.21 30.18 13.89
CA GLY A 214 6.10 30.73 12.87
C GLY A 214 6.61 29.67 11.88
N LEU A 215 6.75 30.05 10.61
CA LEU A 215 7.16 29.15 9.52
C LEU A 215 8.52 28.49 9.79
N GLU A 216 9.52 29.29 10.18
CA GLU A 216 10.88 28.81 10.45
C GLU A 216 10.88 27.73 11.54
N THR A 217 10.14 27.95 12.64
CA THR A 217 10.00 26.96 13.71
C THR A 217 9.36 25.68 13.19
N VAL A 218 8.24 25.80 12.45
CA VAL A 218 7.53 24.65 11.90
C VAL A 218 8.45 23.83 10.98
N GLN A 219 9.15 24.46 10.05
CA GLN A 219 10.06 23.74 9.14
C GLN A 219 11.26 23.12 9.88
N THR A 220 11.83 23.83 10.85
CA THR A 220 12.93 23.32 11.67
C THR A 220 12.53 22.06 12.44
N TYR A 221 11.33 22.05 13.03
CA TYR A 221 10.85 20.87 13.76
C TYR A 221 10.43 19.72 12.84
N MET A 222 10.04 19.97 11.58
CA MET A 222 9.89 18.89 10.60
C MET A 222 11.23 18.17 10.37
N GLN A 223 12.33 18.93 10.22
CA GLN A 223 13.66 18.36 10.07
C GLN A 223 14.07 17.54 11.30
N PHE A 224 13.87 18.08 12.51
CA PHE A 224 14.17 17.35 13.74
C PHE A 224 13.37 16.06 13.91
N VAL A 225 12.11 16.03 13.47
CA VAL A 225 11.28 14.81 13.47
C VAL A 225 11.85 13.75 12.50
N GLN A 226 12.34 14.17 11.33
CA GLN A 226 13.02 13.26 10.40
C GLN A 226 14.37 12.76 10.97
N ASP A 227 15.17 13.64 11.57
CA ASP A 227 16.48 13.27 12.12
C ASP A 227 16.35 12.30 13.31
N ASN A 228 15.33 12.48 14.15
CA ASN A 228 15.03 11.54 15.22
C ASN A 228 14.60 10.15 14.69
N ALA A 229 13.89 10.11 13.57
CA ALA A 229 13.51 8.86 12.92
C ALA A 229 14.74 8.15 12.32
N GLU A 230 15.64 8.89 11.67
CA GLU A 230 16.94 8.39 11.21
C GLU A 230 17.72 7.74 12.37
N GLU A 231 17.94 8.48 13.45
CA GLU A 231 18.71 7.96 14.60
C GLU A 231 18.05 6.73 15.24
N SER A 232 16.73 6.66 15.24
CA SER A 232 16.00 5.51 15.76
C SER A 232 16.19 4.26 14.90
N VAL A 233 16.22 4.39 13.58
CA VAL A 233 16.55 3.28 12.67
C VAL A 233 18.02 2.88 12.81
N ARG A 234 18.95 3.85 12.94
CA ARG A 234 20.38 3.56 13.18
C ARG A 234 20.58 2.69 14.42
N ARG A 235 19.91 3.01 15.53
CA ARG A 235 19.95 2.17 16.75
C ARG A 235 19.39 0.76 16.54
N ALA A 236 18.34 0.61 15.74
CA ALA A 236 17.80 -0.71 15.43
C ALA A 236 18.78 -1.53 14.56
N ILE A 237 19.54 -0.87 13.67
CA ILE A 237 20.56 -1.50 12.83
C ILE A 237 21.73 -2.07 13.66
N ASP A 238 22.10 -1.44 14.77
CA ASP A 238 23.26 -1.85 15.59
C ASP A 238 23.21 -3.31 16.05
N VAL A 239 22.01 -3.85 16.28
CA VAL A 239 21.79 -5.22 16.77
C VAL A 239 21.55 -6.24 15.65
N LEU A 240 21.53 -5.81 14.39
CA LEU A 240 21.29 -6.69 13.25
C LEU A 240 22.58 -7.36 12.79
N GLN A 241 22.40 -8.52 12.15
CA GLN A 241 23.48 -9.27 11.52
C GLN A 241 23.33 -9.27 10.00
N ASN A 242 24.43 -9.53 9.32
CA ASN A 242 24.39 -9.76 7.88
C ASN A 242 23.55 -11.00 7.57
N GLY A 243 22.82 -10.95 6.46
CA GLY A 243 22.03 -12.08 6.03
C GLY A 243 21.62 -11.99 4.58
N SER A 244 21.10 -13.10 4.07
CA SER A 244 20.62 -13.19 2.70
C SER A 244 19.51 -14.21 2.62
N PHE A 245 18.55 -13.95 1.74
CA PHE A 245 17.42 -14.84 1.51
C PHE A 245 17.06 -14.87 0.03
N ILE A 246 16.61 -16.04 -0.43
CA ILE A 246 16.03 -16.21 -1.76
C ILE A 246 14.63 -16.77 -1.56
N TYR A 247 13.63 -15.98 -1.91
CA TYR A 247 12.23 -16.38 -1.84
C TYR A 247 11.73 -16.75 -3.24
N GLU A 248 11.21 -17.96 -3.42
CA GLU A 248 10.54 -18.37 -4.66
C GLU A 248 9.03 -18.09 -4.59
N MET A 249 8.49 -17.44 -5.61
CA MET A 249 7.05 -17.17 -5.75
C MET A 249 6.33 -18.33 -6.44
N ASP A 250 5.00 -18.34 -6.40
CA ASP A 250 4.19 -19.38 -7.09
C ASP A 250 4.45 -19.46 -8.60
N SER A 251 4.85 -18.36 -9.24
CA SER A 251 5.23 -18.30 -10.65
C SER A 251 6.59 -18.94 -10.97
N GLY A 252 7.39 -19.26 -9.94
CA GLY A 252 8.80 -19.68 -10.07
C GLY A 252 9.79 -18.51 -10.13
N ALA A 253 9.31 -17.26 -10.17
CA ALA A 253 10.15 -16.07 -10.00
C ALA A 253 10.79 -16.06 -8.61
N LYS A 254 11.96 -15.43 -8.49
CA LYS A 254 12.73 -15.39 -7.25
C LYS A 254 13.06 -13.96 -6.85
N ILE A 255 12.76 -13.61 -5.60
CA ILE A 255 13.26 -12.40 -4.96
C ILE A 255 14.50 -12.78 -4.17
N GLN A 256 15.63 -12.21 -4.54
CA GLN A 256 16.90 -12.41 -3.84
C GLN A 256 17.25 -11.10 -3.14
N VAL A 257 17.50 -11.18 -1.84
CA VAL A 257 17.92 -10.01 -1.05
C VAL A 257 19.12 -10.36 -0.18
N LYS A 258 20.09 -9.46 -0.14
CA LYS A 258 21.22 -9.50 0.78
C LYS A 258 21.23 -8.23 1.61
N VAL A 259 21.21 -8.38 2.93
CA VAL A 259 21.34 -7.29 3.88
C VAL A 259 22.75 -7.30 4.46
N THR A 260 23.48 -6.21 4.26
CA THR A 260 24.83 -6.01 4.80
C THR A 260 24.82 -4.84 5.77
N ILE A 261 25.20 -5.09 7.01
CA ILE A 261 25.24 -4.11 8.10
C ILE A 261 26.64 -3.50 8.15
N ASN A 262 26.71 -2.17 8.15
CA ASN A 262 27.91 -1.44 8.47
C ASN A 262 27.76 -0.88 9.89
N GLN A 263 28.57 -1.45 10.79
CA GLN A 263 28.55 -1.15 12.22
C GLN A 263 29.20 0.19 12.55
N GLU A 264 30.14 0.68 11.74
CA GLU A 264 30.84 1.95 12.00
C GLU A 264 29.93 3.15 11.76
N ASN A 265 29.16 3.11 10.66
CA ASN A 265 28.26 4.18 10.28
C ASN A 265 26.80 3.90 10.70
N ARG A 266 26.52 2.76 11.32
CA ARG A 266 25.18 2.29 11.71
C ARG A 266 24.20 2.36 10.55
N SER A 267 24.60 1.81 9.41
CA SER A 267 23.84 1.81 8.15
C SER A 267 23.64 0.39 7.62
N ALA A 268 22.64 0.21 6.77
CA ALA A 268 22.39 -1.07 6.12
C ALA A 268 22.36 -0.91 4.60
N LYS A 269 23.00 -1.85 3.91
CA LYS A 269 22.89 -2.01 2.46
C LYS A 269 21.94 -3.17 2.16
N ILE A 270 20.88 -2.89 1.42
CA ILE A 270 19.85 -3.85 1.01
C ILE A 270 19.99 -4.03 -0.51
N ASP A 271 20.52 -5.17 -0.91
CA ASP A 271 20.86 -5.46 -2.29
C ASP A 271 19.96 -6.55 -2.88
N PHE A 272 19.14 -6.16 -3.86
CA PHE A 272 18.23 -7.05 -4.57
C PHE A 272 18.83 -7.69 -5.84
N THR A 273 20.15 -7.56 -6.04
CA THR A 273 20.85 -8.17 -7.17
C THR A 273 20.68 -9.70 -7.17
N GLY A 274 20.29 -10.25 -8.32
CA GLY A 274 19.95 -11.67 -8.49
C GLY A 274 18.45 -11.94 -8.50
N THR A 275 17.62 -10.96 -8.14
CA THR A 275 16.16 -11.03 -8.31
C THR A 275 15.80 -11.23 -9.79
N SER A 276 14.75 -12.02 -10.04
CA SER A 276 14.28 -12.33 -11.39
C SER A 276 14.04 -11.08 -12.25
N ALA A 277 14.31 -11.23 -13.56
CA ALA A 277 13.99 -10.22 -14.55
C ALA A 277 12.49 -9.87 -14.52
N GLN A 278 12.14 -8.70 -15.07
CA GLN A 278 10.75 -8.31 -15.30
C GLN A 278 9.94 -9.46 -15.91
N LEU A 279 8.76 -9.68 -15.35
CA LEU A 279 7.86 -10.77 -15.72
C LEU A 279 6.91 -10.32 -16.83
N ASN A 280 6.50 -11.27 -17.67
CA ASN A 280 5.38 -11.08 -18.61
C ASN A 280 4.03 -11.34 -17.90
N SER A 281 3.84 -10.69 -16.76
CA SER A 281 2.64 -10.73 -15.92
C SER A 281 2.58 -9.44 -15.09
N ASN A 282 1.55 -9.31 -14.25
CA ASN A 282 1.35 -8.16 -13.38
C ASN A 282 2.04 -8.23 -12.01
N PHE A 283 2.84 -9.26 -11.75
CA PHE A 283 3.62 -9.43 -10.52
C PHE A 283 4.91 -8.59 -10.51
N ASN A 284 4.98 -7.53 -11.31
CA ASN A 284 6.09 -6.59 -11.23
C ASN A 284 5.78 -5.51 -10.20
N ALA A 285 6.60 -5.38 -9.16
CA ALA A 285 6.47 -4.31 -8.17
C ALA A 285 7.21 -3.04 -8.66
N PRO A 286 6.54 -1.87 -8.72
CA PRO A 286 7.23 -0.61 -8.95
C PRO A 286 8.35 -0.38 -7.93
N LYS A 287 9.40 0.33 -8.34
CA LYS A 287 10.54 0.64 -7.45
C LYS A 287 10.09 1.26 -6.11
N ALA A 288 9.11 2.16 -6.17
CA ALA A 288 8.54 2.82 -4.99
C ALA A 288 7.89 1.83 -4.00
N VAL A 289 7.26 0.75 -4.49
CA VAL A 289 6.71 -0.33 -3.65
C VAL A 289 7.82 -1.10 -2.96
N THR A 290 8.89 -1.44 -3.67
CA THR A 290 10.05 -2.13 -3.09
C THR A 290 10.71 -1.29 -1.99
N GLN A 291 10.87 0.02 -2.21
CA GLN A 291 11.39 0.95 -1.20
C GLN A 291 10.46 1.08 0.01
N ALA A 292 9.14 1.10 -0.21
CA ALA A 292 8.14 1.08 0.85
C ALA A 292 8.22 -0.19 1.71
N ALA A 293 8.42 -1.36 1.09
CA ALA A 293 8.61 -2.62 1.80
C ALA A 293 9.87 -2.62 2.69
N VAL A 294 10.98 -2.09 2.18
CA VAL A 294 12.21 -1.91 2.99
C VAL A 294 11.95 -0.95 4.15
N LEU A 295 11.33 0.21 3.89
CA LEU A 295 10.98 1.19 4.91
C LEU A 295 10.09 0.58 6.01
N TYR A 296 9.07 -0.20 5.61
CA TYR A 296 8.20 -0.92 6.53
C TYR A 296 8.99 -1.86 7.44
N VAL A 297 9.81 -2.74 6.87
CA VAL A 297 10.61 -3.71 7.66
C VAL A 297 11.52 -2.98 8.63
N PHE A 298 12.30 -1.99 8.20
CA PHE A 298 13.21 -1.30 9.13
C PHE A 298 12.46 -0.50 10.20
N ARG A 299 11.23 -0.02 9.91
CA ARG A 299 10.40 0.61 10.92
C ARG A 299 9.92 -0.36 11.99
N THR A 300 9.52 -1.58 11.64
CA THR A 300 9.02 -2.56 12.61
C THR A 300 10.11 -3.04 13.58
N LEU A 301 11.39 -2.94 13.19
CA LEU A 301 12.53 -3.21 14.08
C LEU A 301 12.70 -2.15 15.18
N VAL A 302 12.16 -0.95 14.97
CA VAL A 302 12.26 0.15 15.93
C VAL A 302 11.19 -0.02 17.01
N ASN A 303 11.61 -0.48 18.19
CA ASN A 303 10.76 -0.60 19.38
C ASN A 303 10.51 0.75 20.09
N ASN A 304 10.09 1.76 19.32
CA ASN A 304 9.70 3.07 19.81
C ASN A 304 8.54 3.61 18.97
N ASN A 305 7.70 4.44 19.58
CA ASN A 305 6.62 5.12 18.88
C ASN A 305 7.14 6.36 18.13
N ILE A 306 7.82 6.14 17.00
CA ILE A 306 8.22 7.18 16.05
C ILE A 306 7.26 7.23 14.85
N PRO A 307 6.97 8.41 14.29
CA PRO A 307 6.23 8.48 13.03
C PRO A 307 7.07 7.84 11.93
N LEU A 308 6.40 7.26 10.94
CA LEU A 308 7.10 6.81 9.76
C LEU A 308 7.30 7.99 8.80
N ASN A 309 8.55 8.32 8.50
CA ASN A 309 8.90 9.47 7.67
C ASN A 309 10.16 9.19 6.84
N ALA A 310 10.56 10.16 6.00
CA ALA A 310 11.71 10.01 5.10
C ALA A 310 13.06 9.81 5.83
N GLY A 311 13.15 10.22 7.10
CA GLY A 311 14.32 10.01 7.95
C GLY A 311 14.68 8.54 8.14
N CYS A 312 13.68 7.65 8.20
CA CYS A 312 13.90 6.20 8.32
C CYS A 312 14.68 5.59 7.16
N LEU A 313 14.68 6.23 5.98
CA LEU A 313 15.40 5.77 4.79
C LEU A 313 16.85 6.29 4.72
N LYS A 314 17.19 7.38 5.42
CA LYS A 314 18.53 7.98 5.39
C LYS A 314 19.68 7.01 5.72
N PRO A 315 19.56 6.05 6.67
CA PRO A 315 20.63 5.10 6.96
C PRO A 315 20.63 3.86 6.05
N LEU A 316 19.79 3.82 5.02
CA LEU A 316 19.58 2.64 4.16
C LEU A 316 20.06 2.91 2.73
N GLU A 317 21.00 2.11 2.25
CA GLU A 317 21.37 2.04 0.83
C GLU A 317 20.56 0.92 0.17
N ILE A 318 19.65 1.26 -0.75
CA ILE A 318 18.77 0.28 -1.41
C ILE A 318 19.18 0.13 -2.88
N ILE A 319 19.63 -1.06 -3.25
CA ILE A 319 20.01 -1.40 -4.63
C ILE A 319 18.93 -2.29 -5.25
N ILE A 320 18.27 -1.76 -6.29
CA ILE A 320 17.25 -2.47 -7.06
C ILE A 320 17.60 -2.37 -8.55
N PRO A 321 18.15 -3.43 -9.16
CA PRO A 321 18.55 -3.41 -10.56
C PRO A 321 17.38 -3.03 -11.49
N GLN A 322 17.59 -2.09 -12.41
CA GLN A 322 16.58 -1.73 -13.40
C GLN A 322 16.29 -2.92 -14.32
N GLY A 323 15.01 -3.14 -14.65
CA GLY A 323 14.56 -4.24 -15.51
C GLY A 323 14.39 -5.57 -14.78
N CYS A 324 14.59 -5.63 -13.46
CA CYS A 324 14.10 -6.74 -12.64
C CYS A 324 12.62 -6.54 -12.28
N MET A 325 11.95 -7.58 -11.79
CA MET A 325 10.54 -7.51 -11.40
C MET A 325 10.24 -6.54 -10.25
N LEU A 326 11.26 -6.02 -9.55
CA LEU A 326 11.13 -5.03 -8.46
C LEU A 326 11.44 -3.59 -8.90
N ASN A 327 11.82 -3.40 -10.16
CA ASN A 327 12.06 -2.11 -10.81
C ASN A 327 11.80 -2.27 -12.32
N PRO A 328 10.54 -2.55 -12.70
CA PRO A 328 10.16 -2.81 -14.08
C PRO A 328 10.25 -1.55 -14.94
N ILE A 329 10.31 -1.76 -16.25
CA ILE A 329 10.32 -0.74 -17.29
C ILE A 329 8.94 -0.71 -17.95
N TYR A 330 8.44 0.50 -18.21
CA TYR A 330 7.22 0.71 -18.97
C TYR A 330 7.26 -0.07 -20.31
N PRO A 331 6.17 -0.76 -20.72
CA PRO A 331 4.80 -0.69 -20.20
C PRO A 331 4.37 -1.88 -19.32
N ALA A 332 5.26 -2.50 -18.54
CA ALA A 332 4.93 -3.66 -17.72
C ALA A 332 3.67 -3.47 -16.86
N ALA A 333 2.84 -4.52 -16.75
CA ALA A 333 1.77 -4.59 -15.77
C ALA A 333 2.34 -4.70 -14.34
N VAL A 334 1.68 -4.05 -13.36
CA VAL A 334 2.20 -3.91 -12.00
C VAL A 334 1.18 -4.15 -10.88
N VAL A 335 -0.09 -4.44 -11.20
CA VAL A 335 -1.15 -4.42 -10.19
C VAL A 335 -0.92 -5.44 -9.06
N ALA A 336 -0.47 -6.66 -9.39
CA ALA A 336 -0.11 -7.68 -8.39
C ALA A 336 1.26 -7.39 -7.72
N GLY A 337 2.06 -6.51 -8.30
CA GLY A 337 3.29 -5.99 -7.69
C GLY A 337 3.04 -5.31 -6.34
N ASN A 338 2.01 -4.46 -6.29
CA ASN A 338 1.63 -3.73 -5.07
C ASN A 338 1.08 -4.65 -3.98
N VAL A 339 0.28 -5.64 -4.34
CA VAL A 339 -0.54 -6.39 -3.37
C VAL A 339 -0.04 -7.81 -3.07
N GLU A 340 0.72 -8.43 -3.99
CA GLU A 340 1.28 -9.78 -3.80
C GLU A 340 2.80 -9.74 -3.68
N THR A 341 3.48 -9.15 -4.67
CA THR A 341 4.95 -9.16 -4.71
C THR A 341 5.54 -8.40 -3.52
N SER A 342 4.92 -7.29 -3.13
CA SER A 342 5.31 -6.51 -1.95
C SER A 342 5.30 -7.32 -0.65
N GLN A 343 4.35 -8.24 -0.48
CA GLN A 343 4.28 -9.14 0.68
C GLN A 343 5.49 -10.07 0.69
N THR A 344 5.81 -10.67 -0.46
CA THR A 344 6.98 -11.54 -0.60
C THR A 344 8.30 -10.80 -0.39
N ILE A 345 8.43 -9.53 -0.80
CA ILE A 345 9.61 -8.71 -0.52
C ILE A 345 9.81 -8.57 1.00
N VAL A 346 8.73 -8.31 1.74
CA VAL A 346 8.77 -8.19 3.20
C VAL A 346 9.17 -9.51 3.86
N ASP A 347 8.57 -10.62 3.47
CA ASP A 347 8.93 -11.94 4.01
C ASP A 347 10.39 -12.30 3.67
N ALA A 348 10.88 -11.97 2.47
CA ALA A 348 12.28 -12.19 2.09
C ALA A 348 13.25 -11.36 2.93
N LEU A 349 12.90 -10.10 3.25
CA LEU A 349 13.68 -9.24 4.13
C LEU A 349 13.72 -9.80 5.56
N TYR A 350 12.58 -10.22 6.12
CA TYR A 350 12.55 -10.85 7.44
C TYR A 350 13.29 -12.18 7.48
N GLY A 351 13.18 -12.99 6.42
CA GLY A 351 13.94 -14.22 6.25
C GLY A 351 15.45 -13.96 6.19
N ALA A 352 15.88 -12.88 5.52
CA ALA A 352 17.29 -12.49 5.47
C ALA A 352 17.79 -12.01 6.84
N LEU A 353 16.96 -11.29 7.60
CA LEU A 353 17.31 -10.85 8.96
C LEU A 353 17.24 -11.99 9.99
N GLY A 354 16.48 -13.06 9.71
CA GLY A 354 16.36 -14.23 10.58
C GLY A 354 15.56 -13.99 11.86
N ILE A 355 14.65 -13.01 11.85
CA ILE A 355 13.93 -12.53 13.04
C ILE A 355 12.44 -12.88 13.09
N MET A 356 11.84 -13.23 11.94
CA MET A 356 10.42 -13.56 11.84
C MET A 356 10.21 -14.56 10.69
N ALA A 357 9.36 -15.56 10.92
CA ALA A 357 8.90 -16.46 9.87
C ALA A 357 7.97 -15.72 8.88
N ALA A 358 7.71 -16.31 7.71
CA ALA A 358 6.81 -15.69 6.75
C ALA A 358 5.38 -15.64 7.29
N SER A 359 4.69 -14.52 7.04
CA SER A 359 3.23 -14.48 7.21
C SER A 359 2.54 -15.14 6.01
N GLN A 360 1.22 -15.03 5.91
CA GLN A 360 0.46 -15.52 4.75
C GLN A 360 1.03 -15.07 3.40
N GLY A 361 1.79 -13.97 3.34
CA GLY A 361 2.57 -13.53 2.18
C GLY A 361 1.73 -13.12 0.96
N THR A 362 0.43 -12.88 1.15
CA THR A 362 -0.54 -12.53 0.11
C THR A 362 -1.64 -11.67 0.70
N MET A 363 -2.24 -10.77 -0.09
CA MET A 363 -3.43 -10.02 0.31
C MET A 363 -4.73 -10.71 -0.08
N ASN A 364 -4.68 -11.82 -0.84
CA ASN A 364 -5.85 -12.55 -1.33
C ASN A 364 -6.88 -11.62 -1.99
N ASN A 365 -6.44 -10.87 -2.99
CA ASN A 365 -7.24 -9.82 -3.64
C ASN A 365 -8.41 -10.43 -4.39
N PHE A 366 -9.60 -10.28 -3.82
CA PHE A 366 -10.83 -10.74 -4.42
C PHE A 366 -11.57 -9.53 -5.00
N THR A 367 -11.74 -9.52 -6.32
CA THR A 367 -12.64 -8.57 -6.98
C THR A 367 -13.78 -9.28 -7.65
N PHE A 368 -14.90 -8.60 -7.72
CA PHE A 368 -15.98 -9.04 -8.58
C PHE A 368 -16.79 -7.85 -9.05
N GLY A 369 -17.53 -8.06 -10.13
CA GLY A 369 -18.43 -7.05 -10.62
C GLY A 369 -19.07 -7.36 -11.96
N ASN A 370 -19.84 -6.39 -12.42
CA ASN A 370 -20.46 -6.34 -13.72
C ASN A 370 -20.50 -4.86 -14.19
N GLN A 371 -21.37 -4.52 -15.14
CA GLN A 371 -21.49 -3.14 -15.62
C GLN A 371 -21.95 -2.14 -14.55
N LYS A 372 -22.70 -2.60 -13.54
CA LYS A 372 -23.29 -1.76 -12.51
C LYS A 372 -22.50 -1.78 -11.20
N TYR A 373 -21.94 -2.94 -10.85
CA TYR A 373 -21.28 -3.16 -9.57
C TYR A 373 -19.79 -3.45 -9.75
N GLN A 374 -18.95 -2.82 -8.94
CA GLN A 374 -17.52 -3.11 -8.85
C GLN A 374 -17.14 -3.18 -7.37
N TYR A 375 -16.54 -4.29 -6.96
CA TYR A 375 -16.11 -4.54 -5.60
C TYR A 375 -14.68 -5.06 -5.57
N TYR A 376 -13.95 -4.65 -4.54
CA TYR A 376 -12.59 -5.08 -4.25
C TYR A 376 -12.44 -5.30 -2.75
N GLU A 377 -11.82 -6.42 -2.38
CA GLU A 377 -11.47 -6.78 -1.02
C GLU A 377 -10.11 -7.48 -0.94
N THR A 378 -9.37 -7.19 0.11
CA THR A 378 -8.24 -8.02 0.56
C THR A 378 -8.70 -8.88 1.72
N ILE A 379 -8.27 -10.14 1.77
CA ILE A 379 -8.69 -11.09 2.80
C ILE A 379 -7.48 -11.45 3.69
N CYS A 380 -7.67 -11.37 5.00
CA CYS A 380 -6.65 -11.64 6.00
C CYS A 380 -6.23 -13.12 6.07
N GLY A 381 -5.23 -13.42 6.89
CA GLY A 381 -4.72 -14.78 7.05
C GLY A 381 -3.82 -14.90 8.28
N GLY A 382 -2.96 -15.92 8.30
CA GLY A 382 -2.06 -16.15 9.42
C GLY A 382 -0.82 -15.25 9.37
N SER A 383 -0.46 -14.63 10.49
CA SER A 383 0.85 -13.95 10.61
C SER A 383 1.96 -14.92 11.00
N GLY A 384 3.20 -14.61 10.61
CA GLY A 384 4.38 -15.41 10.94
C GLY A 384 4.77 -15.30 12.42
N ALA A 385 5.28 -16.38 12.99
CA ALA A 385 5.84 -16.38 14.34
C ALA A 385 7.20 -15.68 14.39
N GLY A 386 7.52 -15.09 15.56
CA GLY A 386 8.79 -14.42 15.83
C GLY A 386 9.61 -15.12 16.91
N ILE A 387 10.69 -14.46 17.33
CA ILE A 387 11.66 -14.98 18.30
C ILE A 387 11.01 -15.36 19.63
N ASP A 388 10.02 -14.58 20.07
CA ASP A 388 9.38 -14.67 21.38
C ASP A 388 7.84 -14.57 21.34
N PHE A 389 7.23 -14.70 20.15
CA PHE A 389 5.78 -14.59 19.99
C PHE A 389 5.23 -15.57 18.93
N ASP A 390 4.04 -16.10 19.21
CA ASP A 390 3.21 -16.80 18.23
C ASP A 390 2.65 -15.84 17.18
N GLY A 391 2.40 -16.34 15.99
CA GLY A 391 1.64 -15.63 14.98
C GLY A 391 0.17 -15.48 15.40
N THR A 392 -0.39 -14.31 15.12
CA THR A 392 -1.82 -14.01 15.27
C THR A 392 -2.63 -14.59 14.11
N ASP A 393 -3.77 -15.20 14.44
CA ASP A 393 -4.78 -15.73 13.51
C ASP A 393 -5.57 -14.60 12.83
N ALA A 394 -5.90 -14.78 11.54
CA ALA A 394 -6.85 -13.96 10.78
C ALA A 394 -6.63 -12.44 10.82
N VAL A 395 -5.37 -12.00 10.70
CA VAL A 395 -5.01 -10.58 10.63
C VAL A 395 -4.42 -10.21 9.28
N HIS A 396 -4.58 -8.94 8.91
CA HIS A 396 -3.81 -8.39 7.80
C HIS A 396 -2.35 -8.21 8.24
N THR A 397 -1.44 -8.47 7.29
CA THR A 397 -0.01 -8.44 7.53
C THR A 397 0.69 -7.55 6.51
N HIS A 398 1.83 -7.01 6.94
CA HIS A 398 2.78 -6.27 6.13
C HIS A 398 2.18 -5.08 5.37
N MET A 399 1.99 -5.23 4.05
CA MET A 399 1.76 -4.11 3.15
C MET A 399 0.30 -3.67 3.08
N THR A 400 -0.58 -4.28 3.90
CA THR A 400 -1.98 -3.90 4.06
C THR A 400 -2.39 -3.89 5.53
N ASN A 401 -3.34 -3.01 5.85
CA ASN A 401 -4.04 -2.97 7.13
C ASN A 401 -5.48 -2.46 6.91
N SER A 402 -6.05 -2.78 5.74
CA SER A 402 -7.44 -2.42 5.43
C SER A 402 -8.41 -3.19 6.34
N ARG A 403 -9.60 -2.63 6.54
CA ARG A 403 -10.69 -3.36 7.18
C ARG A 403 -11.38 -4.26 6.17
N LEU A 404 -11.95 -5.35 6.68
CA LEU A 404 -12.97 -6.11 5.96
C LEU A 404 -14.18 -5.21 5.70
N THR A 405 -14.89 -5.41 4.59
CA THR A 405 -16.24 -4.85 4.48
C THR A 405 -17.17 -5.61 5.41
N ASP A 406 -17.90 -4.88 6.25
CA ASP A 406 -18.93 -5.47 7.09
C ASP A 406 -19.92 -6.28 6.24
N PRO A 407 -20.25 -7.54 6.60
CA PRO A 407 -21.17 -8.36 5.83
C PRO A 407 -22.50 -7.68 5.52
N GLU A 408 -23.11 -6.97 6.47
CA GLU A 408 -24.40 -6.30 6.24
C GLU A 408 -24.26 -5.17 5.22
N VAL A 409 -23.15 -4.43 5.27
CA VAL A 409 -22.83 -3.38 4.29
C VAL A 409 -22.58 -3.98 2.91
N LEU A 410 -21.85 -5.11 2.85
CA LEU A 410 -21.56 -5.82 1.60
C LEU A 410 -22.86 -6.30 0.94
N GLU A 411 -23.71 -7.01 1.68
CA GLU A 411 -24.96 -7.59 1.20
C GLU A 411 -26.01 -6.53 0.84
N THR A 412 -25.99 -5.38 1.51
CA THR A 412 -26.88 -4.26 1.18
C THR A 412 -26.48 -3.55 -0.10
N ARG A 413 -25.17 -3.46 -0.40
CA ARG A 413 -24.64 -2.68 -1.53
C ARG A 413 -24.41 -3.49 -2.79
N TYR A 414 -24.20 -4.80 -2.67
CA TYR A 414 -23.82 -5.68 -3.77
C TYR A 414 -24.70 -6.94 -3.76
N PRO A 415 -25.08 -7.49 -4.93
CA PRO A 415 -25.92 -8.68 -5.00
C PRO A 415 -25.10 -9.96 -4.77
N VAL A 416 -24.57 -10.07 -3.56
CA VAL A 416 -23.84 -11.22 -3.01
C VAL A 416 -24.30 -11.46 -1.58
N GLN A 417 -24.01 -12.66 -1.04
CA GLN A 417 -24.25 -13.02 0.34
C GLN A 417 -22.99 -13.64 0.96
N VAL A 418 -22.63 -13.23 2.16
CA VAL A 418 -21.55 -13.86 2.94
C VAL A 418 -22.13 -15.12 3.59
N GLU A 419 -21.89 -16.28 2.98
CA GLU A 419 -22.38 -17.56 3.50
C GLU A 419 -21.63 -17.96 4.78
N SER A 420 -20.31 -17.70 4.82
CA SER A 420 -19.52 -17.87 6.04
C SER A 420 -18.20 -17.11 5.96
N PHE A 421 -17.69 -16.72 7.13
CA PHE A 421 -16.33 -16.25 7.31
C PHE A 421 -15.77 -16.77 8.64
N SER A 422 -14.75 -17.63 8.60
CA SER A 422 -14.26 -18.34 9.79
C SER A 422 -12.75 -18.57 9.77
N LEU A 423 -12.16 -18.85 10.93
CA LEU A 423 -10.77 -19.29 11.01
C LEU A 423 -10.59 -20.62 10.27
N ARG A 424 -9.44 -20.81 9.61
CA ARG A 424 -9.01 -22.06 8.98
C ARG A 424 -8.13 -22.84 9.97
N PRO A 425 -8.67 -23.78 10.76
CA PRO A 425 -7.94 -24.35 11.88
C PRO A 425 -6.71 -25.13 11.42
N GLN A 426 -5.65 -25.09 12.23
CA GLN A 426 -4.41 -25.85 12.01
C GLN A 426 -3.67 -25.51 10.71
N SER A 427 -3.93 -24.33 10.15
CA SER A 427 -3.26 -23.86 8.94
C SER A 427 -1.90 -23.20 9.22
N GLY A 428 -1.69 -22.70 10.45
CA GLY A 428 -0.40 -22.15 10.88
C GLY A 428 0.66 -23.22 11.14
N GLY A 429 1.90 -22.94 10.73
CA GLY A 429 3.06 -23.81 10.90
C GLY A 429 3.44 -24.01 12.37
N LYS A 430 3.89 -25.22 12.72
CA LYS A 430 4.29 -25.56 14.09
C LYS A 430 5.75 -25.25 14.36
N GLY A 431 6.03 -24.80 15.58
CA GLY A 431 7.37 -24.56 16.12
C GLY A 431 7.26 -24.35 17.63
N LYS A 432 8.35 -23.94 18.27
CA LYS A 432 8.29 -23.40 19.64
C LYS A 432 7.26 -22.28 19.75
N HIS A 433 7.22 -21.42 18.73
CA HIS A 433 6.14 -20.47 18.49
C HIS A 433 5.42 -20.85 17.20
N SER A 434 4.10 -20.98 17.25
CA SER A 434 3.28 -21.38 16.10
C SER A 434 2.93 -20.18 15.24
N GLY A 435 2.90 -20.36 13.92
CA GLY A 435 2.33 -19.36 13.01
C GLY A 435 0.81 -19.26 13.19
N GLY A 436 0.25 -18.12 12.82
CA GLY A 436 -1.19 -17.88 12.88
C GLY A 436 -1.96 -18.69 11.84
N ASN A 437 -3.23 -18.94 12.11
CA ASN A 437 -4.17 -19.57 11.20
C ASN A 437 -4.72 -18.57 10.17
N GLY A 438 -4.89 -19.05 8.94
CA GLY A 438 -5.64 -18.39 7.88
C GLY A 438 -7.15 -18.36 8.13
N VAL A 439 -7.92 -18.02 7.10
CA VAL A 439 -9.39 -17.96 7.13
C VAL A 439 -10.02 -18.70 5.96
N ILE A 440 -11.31 -18.99 6.10
CA ILE A 440 -12.19 -19.52 5.07
C ILE A 440 -13.27 -18.48 4.81
N ARG A 441 -13.34 -17.94 3.60
CA ARG A 441 -14.35 -16.95 3.17
C ARG A 441 -15.18 -17.54 2.03
N ARG A 442 -16.51 -17.51 2.18
CA ARG A 442 -17.49 -18.06 1.23
C ARG A 442 -18.48 -16.97 0.83
N ILE A 443 -18.48 -16.60 -0.45
CA ILE A 443 -19.34 -15.54 -1.01
C ILE A 443 -20.25 -16.13 -2.09
N LYS A 444 -21.55 -16.13 -1.83
CA LYS A 444 -22.58 -16.56 -2.77
C LYS A 444 -22.98 -15.40 -3.69
N PHE A 445 -23.07 -15.64 -4.98
CA PHE A 445 -23.49 -14.65 -5.96
C PHE A 445 -25.00 -14.71 -6.20
N LEU A 446 -25.65 -13.55 -6.33
CA LEU A 446 -27.09 -13.43 -6.56
C LEU A 446 -27.42 -12.89 -7.95
N GLU A 447 -26.43 -12.37 -8.67
CA GLU A 447 -26.51 -11.93 -10.07
C GLU A 447 -25.31 -12.45 -10.86
N PRO A 448 -25.40 -12.56 -12.20
CA PRO A 448 -24.25 -12.84 -13.04
C PRO A 448 -23.15 -11.77 -12.89
N MET A 449 -21.93 -12.21 -12.64
CA MET A 449 -20.75 -11.35 -12.45
C MET A 449 -19.47 -12.04 -12.89
N THR A 450 -18.46 -11.24 -13.22
CA THR A 450 -17.08 -11.71 -13.34
C THR A 450 -16.42 -11.60 -11.97
N ALA A 451 -15.91 -12.70 -11.44
CA ALA A 451 -15.09 -12.73 -10.24
C ALA A 451 -13.62 -12.99 -10.59
N ASN A 452 -12.72 -12.34 -9.86
CA ASN A 452 -11.29 -12.44 -10.05
C ASN A 452 -10.60 -12.66 -8.70
N ILE A 453 -9.55 -13.48 -8.73
CA ILE A 453 -8.64 -13.65 -7.61
C ILE A 453 -7.22 -13.35 -8.08
N LEU A 454 -6.54 -12.51 -7.32
CA LEU A 454 -5.10 -12.28 -7.38
C LEU A 454 -4.53 -12.67 -6.03
N SER A 455 -3.77 -13.77 -6.00
CA SER A 455 -3.24 -14.30 -4.75
C SER A 455 -1.94 -15.08 -4.95
N GLY A 456 -1.13 -15.21 -3.89
CA GLY A 456 0.08 -16.04 -3.84
C GLY A 456 -0.08 -17.25 -2.91
N HIS A 457 0.99 -18.00 -2.66
CA HIS A 457 0.99 -19.11 -1.69
C HIS A 457 -0.09 -20.19 -1.91
N ARG A 458 -0.39 -20.52 -3.16
CA ARG A 458 -1.17 -21.72 -3.55
C ARG A 458 -0.24 -22.87 -3.98
N ARG A 459 1.06 -22.59 -4.17
CA ARG A 459 2.10 -23.58 -4.46
C ARG A 459 3.25 -23.53 -3.46
N VAL A 460 3.82 -22.37 -3.21
CA VAL A 460 4.95 -22.19 -2.28
C VAL A 460 4.40 -21.87 -0.88
N PRO A 461 4.64 -22.71 0.13
CA PRO A 461 4.14 -22.46 1.48
C PRO A 461 4.90 -21.31 2.17
N PRO A 462 4.24 -20.51 3.03
CA PRO A 462 4.91 -19.56 3.91
C PRO A 462 5.96 -20.25 4.80
N PHE A 463 7.24 -19.90 4.62
CA PHE A 463 8.33 -20.59 5.31
C PHE A 463 8.28 -20.43 6.84
N GLY A 464 8.63 -21.49 7.56
CA GLY A 464 9.00 -21.44 8.97
C GLY A 464 10.47 -21.09 9.15
N LEU A 465 10.88 -20.70 10.36
CA LEU A 465 12.24 -20.26 10.66
C LEU A 465 12.89 -21.12 11.76
N HIS A 466 14.22 -21.27 11.69
CA HIS A 466 15.03 -22.00 12.67
C HIS A 466 14.61 -23.46 12.92
N GLY A 467 14.08 -24.14 11.90
CA GLY A 467 13.69 -25.55 11.97
C GLY A 467 12.20 -25.79 12.22
N ALA A 468 11.42 -24.73 12.44
CA ALA A 468 9.96 -24.81 12.52
C ALA A 468 9.31 -25.05 11.14
N GLU A 469 8.09 -25.57 11.18
CA GLU A 469 7.29 -25.92 10.01
C GLU A 469 6.74 -24.69 9.29
N ALA A 470 6.55 -24.85 7.99
CA ALA A 470 5.89 -23.88 7.13
C ALA A 470 4.36 -23.82 7.41
N GLY A 471 3.75 -22.69 7.10
CA GLY A 471 2.30 -22.56 7.05
C GLY A 471 1.70 -23.35 5.88
N GLN A 472 0.44 -23.75 6.00
CA GLN A 472 -0.28 -24.38 4.89
C GLN A 472 -0.56 -23.37 3.77
N VAL A 473 -0.48 -23.84 2.52
CA VAL A 473 -0.89 -23.08 1.33
C VAL A 473 -2.40 -22.79 1.32
N GLY A 474 -2.79 -21.72 0.64
CA GLY A 474 -4.19 -21.39 0.38
C GLY A 474 -4.81 -22.22 -0.75
N ARG A 475 -6.12 -22.10 -0.93
CA ARG A 475 -6.89 -22.75 -2.01
C ARG A 475 -8.04 -21.84 -2.45
N ASN A 476 -8.31 -21.83 -3.75
CA ASN A 476 -9.42 -21.08 -4.35
C ASN A 476 -10.28 -22.06 -5.16
N TRP A 477 -11.61 -21.98 -5.06
CA TRP A 477 -12.51 -22.73 -5.93
C TRP A 477 -13.88 -22.08 -6.03
N VAL A 478 -14.62 -22.44 -7.09
CA VAL A 478 -16.05 -22.15 -7.20
C VAL A 478 -16.83 -23.42 -6.92
N GLN A 479 -17.77 -23.33 -5.98
CA GLN A 479 -18.82 -24.32 -5.81
C GLN A 479 -20.02 -23.86 -6.64
N ARG A 480 -20.28 -24.58 -7.74
CA ARG A 480 -21.40 -24.30 -8.64
C ARG A 480 -22.72 -24.71 -7.99
N GLU A 481 -23.83 -24.09 -8.40
CA GLU A 481 -25.17 -24.41 -7.87
C GLU A 481 -25.54 -25.90 -7.99
N ASN A 482 -25.06 -26.57 -9.05
CA ASN A 482 -25.24 -28.01 -9.26
C ASN A 482 -24.38 -28.91 -8.35
N GLY A 483 -23.60 -28.32 -7.44
CA GLY A 483 -22.71 -29.02 -6.50
C GLY A 483 -21.31 -29.35 -7.03
N THR A 484 -20.98 -28.99 -8.28
CA THR A 484 -19.64 -29.22 -8.83
C THR A 484 -18.62 -28.22 -8.26
N GLU A 485 -17.41 -28.71 -7.97
CA GLU A 485 -16.29 -27.85 -7.57
C GLU A 485 -15.35 -27.60 -8.75
N GLU A 486 -15.11 -26.33 -9.06
CA GLU A 486 -14.13 -25.89 -10.03
C GLU A 486 -12.92 -25.31 -9.31
N ILE A 487 -11.79 -26.03 -9.32
CA ILE A 487 -10.57 -25.62 -8.64
C ILE A 487 -9.86 -24.54 -9.44
N LEU A 488 -9.52 -23.44 -8.79
CA LEU A 488 -8.85 -22.30 -9.39
C LEU A 488 -7.38 -22.26 -8.97
N SER A 489 -6.53 -21.70 -9.85
CA SER A 489 -5.14 -21.38 -9.54
C SER A 489 -5.01 -20.20 -8.55
N SER A 490 -3.77 -19.82 -8.25
CA SER A 490 -3.44 -18.64 -7.43
C SER A 490 -4.05 -17.35 -8.01
N THR A 491 -4.07 -17.24 -9.34
CA THR A 491 -4.74 -16.18 -10.09
C THR A 491 -5.78 -16.78 -11.02
N ALA A 492 -6.99 -16.22 -11.06
CA ALA A 492 -8.04 -16.68 -11.98
C ALA A 492 -9.10 -15.62 -12.22
N THR A 493 -9.74 -15.69 -13.39
CA THR A 493 -10.99 -15.00 -13.73
C THR A 493 -12.06 -16.05 -14.00
N VAL A 494 -13.24 -15.89 -13.41
CA VAL A 494 -14.35 -16.84 -13.56
C VAL A 494 -15.68 -16.10 -13.65
N GLU A 495 -16.55 -16.58 -14.54
CA GLU A 495 -17.93 -16.12 -14.63
C GLU A 495 -18.79 -16.84 -13.58
N MET A 496 -19.42 -16.05 -12.71
CA MET A 496 -20.29 -16.51 -11.64
C MET A 496 -21.74 -16.40 -12.07
N GLN A 497 -22.54 -17.41 -11.74
CA GLN A 497 -23.99 -17.39 -11.90
C GLN A 497 -24.69 -17.23 -10.56
N PRO A 498 -25.96 -16.76 -10.53
CA PRO A 498 -26.76 -16.78 -9.30
C PRO A 498 -26.76 -18.19 -8.69
N GLY A 499 -26.47 -18.28 -7.40
CA GLY A 499 -26.37 -19.57 -6.69
C GLY A 499 -24.94 -20.09 -6.52
N ASP A 500 -24.01 -19.68 -7.39
CA ASP A 500 -22.59 -20.08 -7.28
C ASP A 500 -21.93 -19.43 -6.05
N ILE A 501 -21.00 -20.15 -5.44
CA ILE A 501 -20.25 -19.71 -4.26
C ILE A 501 -18.76 -19.69 -4.59
N PHE A 502 -18.12 -18.53 -4.44
CA PHE A 502 -16.67 -18.42 -4.49
C PHE A 502 -16.09 -18.69 -3.10
N VAL A 503 -15.15 -19.62 -3.00
CA VAL A 503 -14.54 -20.02 -1.73
C VAL A 503 -13.04 -19.78 -1.75
N ILE A 504 -12.55 -19.12 -0.70
CA ILE A 504 -11.15 -18.79 -0.49
C ILE A 504 -10.71 -19.33 0.86
N GLU A 505 -9.75 -20.24 0.84
CA GLU A 505 -8.94 -20.59 1.99
C GLU A 505 -7.61 -19.83 1.91
N THR A 506 -7.36 -18.96 2.89
CA THR A 506 -6.10 -18.20 2.93
C THR A 506 -4.97 -18.99 3.60
N PRO A 507 -3.71 -18.69 3.27
CA PRO A 507 -2.57 -19.37 3.89
C PRO A 507 -2.47 -19.10 5.40
N GLY A 508 -1.84 -20.03 6.13
CA GLY A 508 -1.37 -19.78 7.49
C GLY A 508 0.01 -19.09 7.51
N GLY A 509 0.47 -18.66 8.68
CA GLY A 509 1.84 -18.18 8.87
C GLY A 509 2.81 -19.32 9.17
N GLY A 510 4.10 -19.10 8.93
CA GLY A 510 5.17 -20.03 9.33
C GLY A 510 5.44 -20.01 10.84
N GLY A 511 5.89 -21.15 11.37
CA GLY A 511 6.32 -21.27 12.77
C GLY A 511 7.76 -20.79 13.01
N PHE A 512 8.15 -20.68 14.27
CA PHE A 512 9.50 -20.31 14.69
C PHE A 512 10.03 -21.26 15.78
N GLY A 513 11.27 -21.72 15.60
CA GLY A 513 12.07 -22.40 16.63
C GLY A 513 11.85 -23.90 16.77
#